data_AF-A0A5S9MDB4-F1
#
_entry.id   AF-A0A5S9MDB4-F1
#
_cell.length_a   1.000
_cell.length_b   1.000
_cell.length_c   1.000
_cell.angle_alpha   90.00
_cell.angle_beta   90.00
_cell.angle_gamma   90.00
#
_symmetry.space_group_name_H-M   'P 1'
#
loop_
_entity.id
_entity.type
_entity.pdbx_description
1 polymer ?
#
loop_
_entity_poly.entity_id
_entity_poly.type
_entity_poly.pdbx_seq_one_letter_code
_entity_poly.pdbx_strand_id
1 'polypeptide(L)'
;MKRPEDTDMVIFRENTEDIYAGIEYAKGSDEVKKLIDFLKNELGVNKIRFPETSGIGIKPVSEEGTSRLVRAAIQYAIDQGRKSVTLVHKGNIMKFTEGAFKNWGYEVAEKEFGDKVFTWAQYDRIVEQDGKDAANKAQSEAEAAGKKSLSKTALQIFSFNKS
;
A
#
# COMPACT_ATOMS: atom_id res chain seq x y z
N MET A 1 11.19 15.91 16.69
CA MET A 1 10.31 15.05 17.51
C MET A 1 10.41 15.50 18.96
N LYS A 2 9.30 15.49 19.72
CA LYS A 2 9.32 15.90 21.13
C LYS A 2 9.67 14.74 22.09
N ARG A 3 9.52 13.48 21.67
CA ARG A 3 9.76 12.25 22.45
C ARG A 3 10.27 11.11 21.53
N PRO A 4 11.58 11.03 21.27
CA PRO A 4 12.14 10.00 20.38
C PRO A 4 11.96 8.57 20.90
N GLU A 5 11.86 8.39 22.22
CA GLU A 5 11.67 7.10 22.89
C GLU A 5 10.34 6.41 22.55
N ASP A 6 9.35 7.17 22.08
CA ASP A 6 8.06 6.62 21.63
C ASP A 6 8.16 6.01 20.20
N THR A 7 9.30 6.16 19.51
CA THR A 7 9.49 5.68 18.14
C THR A 7 10.15 4.31 18.13
N ASP A 8 9.35 3.28 17.85
CA ASP A 8 9.82 1.93 17.59
C ASP A 8 9.00 1.35 16.44
N MET A 9 9.64 1.31 15.28
CA MET A 9 9.01 0.94 14.02
C MET A 9 9.98 0.11 13.20
N VAL A 10 9.44 -0.88 12.50
CA VAL A 10 10.18 -1.63 11.47
C VAL A 10 9.55 -1.31 10.13
N ILE A 11 10.38 -0.95 9.15
CA ILE A 11 9.94 -0.53 7.82
C ILE A 11 10.22 -1.66 6.84
N PHE A 12 9.16 -2.10 6.16
CA PHE A 12 9.25 -2.98 5.01
C PHE A 12 9.07 -2.14 3.74
N ARG A 13 10.11 -2.09 2.93
CA ARG A 13 10.16 -1.27 1.72
C ARG A 13 10.33 -2.14 0.49
N GLU A 14 9.44 -1.94 -0.49
CA GLU A 14 9.60 -2.47 -1.84
C GLU A 14 10.79 -1.77 -2.51
N ASN A 15 11.73 -2.55 -3.04
CA ASN A 15 12.99 -2.05 -3.63
C ASN A 15 13.25 -2.59 -5.05
N THR A 16 12.28 -3.28 -5.67
CA THR A 16 12.47 -3.93 -6.98
C THR A 16 11.55 -3.39 -8.08
N GLU A 17 10.54 -2.59 -7.75
CA GLU A 17 9.56 -1.99 -8.66
C GLU A 17 9.40 -0.49 -8.38
N ASP A 18 8.18 0.05 -8.53
CA ASP A 18 7.84 1.46 -8.37
C ASP A 18 8.68 2.35 -9.33
N ILE A 19 8.77 3.64 -9.06
CA ILE A 19 9.66 4.59 -9.74
C ILE A 19 11.13 4.17 -9.67
N TYR A 20 11.49 3.30 -8.73
CA TYR A 20 12.84 2.77 -8.58
C TYR A 20 13.24 1.80 -9.71
N ALA A 21 12.28 1.36 -10.52
CA ALA A 21 12.56 0.65 -11.76
C ALA A 21 13.43 1.45 -12.75
N GLY A 22 13.51 2.78 -12.59
CA GLY A 22 14.38 3.64 -13.42
C GLY A 22 13.94 3.73 -14.89
N ILE A 23 12.66 3.46 -15.17
CA ILE A 23 12.09 3.52 -16.51
C ILE A 23 11.62 4.94 -16.78
N GLU A 24 12.50 5.73 -17.39
CA GLU A 24 12.25 7.14 -17.68
C GLU A 24 12.87 7.61 -19.00
N TYR A 25 12.25 8.63 -19.60
CA TYR A 25 12.66 9.20 -20.87
C TYR A 25 12.84 10.71 -20.74
N ALA A 26 14.02 11.19 -21.11
CA ALA A 26 14.41 12.58 -20.96
C ALA A 26 13.64 13.50 -21.91
N LYS A 27 13.37 14.73 -21.45
CA LYS A 27 12.73 15.79 -22.25
C LYS A 27 13.46 16.00 -23.59
N GLY A 28 12.70 16.01 -24.68
CA GLY A 28 13.22 16.28 -26.03
C GLY A 28 13.85 15.09 -26.76
N SER A 29 14.02 13.95 -26.08
CA SER A 29 14.45 12.68 -26.72
C SER A 29 13.42 12.18 -27.72
N ASP A 30 13.83 11.32 -28.65
CA ASP A 30 12.89 10.76 -29.62
C ASP A 30 11.98 9.70 -28.98
N GLU A 31 12.46 9.02 -27.95
CA GLU A 31 11.70 8.06 -27.15
C GLU A 31 10.57 8.74 -26.37
N VAL A 32 10.81 9.89 -25.73
CA VAL A 32 9.74 10.60 -24.99
C VAL A 32 8.67 11.14 -25.94
N LYS A 33 9.05 11.59 -27.14
CA LYS A 33 8.09 12.02 -28.17
C LYS A 33 7.20 10.86 -28.60
N LYS A 34 7.79 9.72 -28.95
CA LYS A 34 7.06 8.49 -29.31
C LYS A 34 6.10 8.06 -28.19
N LEU A 35 6.55 8.09 -26.94
CA LEU A 35 5.73 7.73 -25.80
C LEU A 35 4.56 8.72 -25.60
N ILE A 36 4.83 10.04 -25.67
CA ILE A 36 3.78 11.07 -25.57
C ILE A 36 2.75 10.91 -26.70
N ASP A 37 3.21 10.65 -27.92
CA ASP A 37 2.33 10.43 -29.08
C ASP A 37 1.48 9.18 -28.90
N PHE A 38 2.07 8.07 -28.44
CA PHE A 38 1.34 6.85 -28.11
C PHE A 38 0.26 7.11 -27.04
N LEU A 39 0.64 7.77 -25.92
CA LEU A 39 -0.30 8.10 -24.85
C LEU A 39 -1.46 8.97 -25.35
N LYS A 40 -1.21 9.95 -26.21
CA LYS A 40 -2.23 10.87 -26.73
C LYS A 40 -3.11 10.22 -27.79
N ASN A 41 -2.51 9.59 -28.79
CA ASN A 41 -3.19 9.17 -30.01
C ASN A 41 -3.83 7.78 -29.87
N GLU A 42 -3.18 6.86 -29.15
CA GLU A 42 -3.68 5.48 -28.97
C GLU A 42 -4.48 5.33 -27.68
N LEU A 43 -4.03 5.98 -26.59
CA LEU A 43 -4.69 5.85 -25.27
C LEU A 43 -5.56 7.05 -24.88
N GLY A 44 -5.67 8.07 -25.74
CA GLY A 44 -6.54 9.23 -25.52
C GLY A 44 -6.17 10.11 -24.32
N VAL A 45 -4.90 10.10 -23.89
CA VAL A 45 -4.44 10.86 -22.72
C VAL A 45 -4.41 12.36 -23.04
N ASN A 46 -5.18 13.14 -22.28
CA ASN A 46 -5.25 14.60 -22.38
C ASN A 46 -4.79 15.36 -21.12
N LYS A 47 -4.23 14.64 -20.14
CA LYS A 47 -3.84 15.21 -18.83
C LYS A 47 -2.39 15.67 -18.73
N ILE A 48 -1.58 15.46 -19.76
CA ILE A 48 -0.20 15.98 -19.79
C ILE A 48 -0.27 17.49 -20.02
N ARG A 49 0.05 18.28 -18.98
CA ARG A 49 -0.15 19.74 -18.98
C ARG A 49 0.76 20.48 -19.97
N PHE A 50 1.99 20.01 -20.15
CA PHE A 50 3.02 20.63 -21.01
C PHE A 50 3.78 19.54 -21.80
N PRO A 51 3.15 18.92 -22.82
CA PRO A 51 3.74 17.77 -23.51
C PRO A 51 5.09 18.08 -24.18
N GLU A 52 5.26 19.27 -24.76
CA GLU A 52 6.48 19.67 -25.48
C GLU A 52 7.73 19.82 -24.59
N THR A 53 7.54 19.94 -23.28
CA THR A 53 8.63 20.18 -22.32
C THR A 53 8.66 19.19 -21.16
N SER A 54 7.95 18.07 -21.28
CA SER A 54 7.92 17.02 -20.26
C SER A 54 8.98 15.93 -20.49
N GLY A 55 9.61 15.49 -19.41
CA GLY A 55 10.12 14.12 -19.32
C GLY A 55 9.01 13.18 -18.81
N ILE A 56 9.09 11.88 -19.08
CA ILE A 56 8.08 10.90 -18.67
C ILE A 56 8.75 9.76 -17.91
N GLY A 57 8.19 9.41 -16.75
CA GLY A 57 8.56 8.22 -15.97
C GLY A 57 7.42 7.23 -15.88
N ILE A 58 7.75 5.95 -15.74
CA ILE A 58 6.79 4.84 -15.61
C ILE A 58 6.87 4.26 -14.20
N LYS A 59 5.71 4.10 -13.55
CA LYS A 59 5.58 3.51 -12.21
C LYS A 59 4.81 2.19 -12.30
N PRO A 60 5.49 1.04 -12.48
CA PRO A 60 4.86 -0.26 -12.31
C PRO A 60 4.73 -0.61 -10.83
N VAL A 61 3.60 -1.20 -10.44
CA VAL A 61 3.40 -1.85 -9.14
C VAL A 61 2.59 -3.10 -9.41
N SER A 62 3.10 -4.27 -9.00
CA SER A 62 2.46 -5.57 -9.29
C SER A 62 1.78 -6.21 -8.08
N GLU A 63 0.90 -7.16 -8.35
CA GLU A 63 0.29 -8.00 -7.32
C GLU A 63 1.33 -8.92 -6.68
N GLU A 64 2.22 -9.51 -7.47
CA GLU A 64 3.27 -10.42 -7.01
C GLU A 64 4.28 -9.71 -6.10
N GLY A 65 4.76 -8.53 -6.52
CA GLY A 65 5.66 -7.68 -5.76
C GLY A 65 5.05 -7.24 -4.44
N THR A 66 3.80 -6.76 -4.50
CA THR A 66 3.01 -6.40 -3.30
C THR A 66 2.86 -7.59 -2.36
N SER A 67 2.45 -8.73 -2.90
CA SER A 67 2.11 -9.90 -2.09
C SER A 67 3.32 -10.45 -1.36
N ARG A 68 4.47 -10.56 -2.04
CA ARG A 68 5.73 -10.98 -1.42
C ARG A 68 6.13 -10.06 -0.26
N LEU A 69 6.05 -8.74 -0.47
CA LEU A 69 6.43 -7.76 0.55
C LEU A 69 5.48 -7.80 1.76
N VAL A 70 4.18 -7.77 1.51
CA VAL A 70 3.17 -7.74 2.58
C VAL A 70 3.19 -9.04 3.39
N ARG A 71 3.33 -10.19 2.72
CA ARG A 71 3.50 -11.48 3.39
C ARG A 71 4.70 -11.48 4.33
N ALA A 72 5.86 -10.99 3.88
CA ALA A 72 7.04 -10.89 4.72
C ALA A 72 6.83 -9.97 5.93
N ALA A 73 6.14 -8.84 5.75
CA ALA A 73 5.83 -7.90 6.82
C ALA A 73 4.85 -8.49 7.86
N ILE A 74 3.80 -9.20 7.42
CA ILE A 74 2.84 -9.87 8.32
C ILE A 74 3.55 -10.99 9.09
N GLN A 75 4.32 -11.83 8.40
CA GLN A 75 5.08 -12.92 9.04
C GLN A 75 6.03 -12.37 10.11
N TYR A 76 6.80 -11.33 9.79
CA TYR A 76 7.67 -10.66 10.75
C TYR A 76 6.90 -10.13 11.97
N ALA A 77 5.73 -9.51 11.75
CA ALA A 77 4.92 -8.99 12.84
C ALA A 77 4.40 -10.11 13.76
N ILE A 78 4.08 -11.28 13.22
CA ILE A 78 3.70 -12.48 13.99
C ILE A 78 4.92 -12.97 14.79
N ASP A 79 6.04 -13.22 14.12
CA ASP A 79 7.25 -13.81 14.72
C ASP A 79 7.84 -12.93 15.83
N GLN A 80 7.80 -11.61 15.65
CA GLN A 80 8.33 -10.64 16.61
C GLN A 80 7.28 -10.17 17.63
N GLY A 81 6.05 -10.66 17.55
CA GLY A 81 4.96 -10.29 18.45
C GLY A 81 4.53 -8.83 18.34
N ARG A 82 4.72 -8.19 17.17
CA ARG A 82 4.29 -6.81 16.89
C ARG A 82 2.77 -6.72 16.88
N LYS A 83 2.19 -5.55 17.17
CA LYS A 83 0.74 -5.39 17.33
C LYS A 83 0.00 -5.21 16.01
N SER A 84 0.63 -4.50 15.08
CA SER A 84 0.00 -4.17 13.81
C SER A 84 0.98 -4.12 12.66
N VAL A 85 0.42 -4.24 11.47
CA VAL A 85 1.05 -3.92 10.19
C VAL A 85 0.19 -2.86 9.54
N THR A 86 0.80 -1.74 9.16
CA THR A 86 0.08 -0.66 8.51
C THR A 86 0.49 -0.62 7.05
N LEU A 87 -0.47 -0.70 6.13
CA LEU A 87 -0.26 -0.58 4.69
C LEU A 87 -0.36 0.88 4.29
N VAL A 88 0.67 1.39 3.64
CA VAL A 88 0.82 2.82 3.60
C VAL A 88 1.09 3.32 2.19
N HIS A 89 0.20 4.19 1.72
CA HIS A 89 -0.02 4.36 0.28
C HIS A 89 -0.66 5.72 -0.05
N LYS A 90 -0.63 6.14 -1.33
CA LYS A 90 -1.34 7.32 -1.86
C LYS A 90 -2.45 6.94 -2.86
N GLY A 91 -3.22 5.92 -2.51
CA GLY A 91 -4.25 5.33 -3.37
C GLY A 91 -5.46 6.23 -3.66
N ASN A 92 -5.61 7.36 -2.97
CA ASN A 92 -6.64 8.36 -3.30
C ASN A 92 -6.33 9.10 -4.62
N ILE A 93 -5.04 9.25 -4.96
CA ILE A 93 -4.58 9.85 -6.22
C ILE A 93 -4.18 8.76 -7.22
N MET A 94 -3.36 7.80 -6.78
CA MET A 94 -2.82 6.72 -7.61
C MET A 94 -3.61 5.42 -7.41
N LYS A 95 -4.83 5.38 -7.92
CA LYS A 95 -5.80 4.28 -7.64
C LYS A 95 -5.31 2.91 -8.09
N PHE A 96 -4.65 2.82 -9.24
CA PHE A 96 -4.32 1.55 -9.89
C PHE A 96 -2.92 1.01 -9.59
N THR A 97 -2.12 1.75 -8.82
CA THR A 97 -0.80 1.29 -8.36
C THR A 97 -0.79 1.26 -6.84
N GLU A 98 -0.87 2.43 -6.19
CA GLU A 98 -0.85 2.53 -4.73
C GLU A 98 -2.18 2.17 -4.07
N GLY A 99 -3.30 2.41 -4.76
CA GLY A 99 -4.60 1.88 -4.34
C GLY A 99 -4.67 0.35 -4.49
N ALA A 100 -4.11 -0.17 -5.59
CA ALA A 100 -4.00 -1.61 -5.83
C ALA A 100 -3.11 -2.29 -4.79
N PHE A 101 -1.93 -1.73 -4.47
CA PHE A 101 -1.06 -2.17 -3.39
C PHE A 101 -1.81 -2.38 -2.07
N LYS A 102 -2.62 -1.39 -1.67
CA LYS A 102 -3.44 -1.48 -0.45
C LYS A 102 -4.47 -2.61 -0.54
N ASN A 103 -5.15 -2.75 -1.68
CA ASN A 103 -6.15 -3.80 -1.87
C ASN A 103 -5.52 -5.20 -1.83
N TRP A 104 -4.49 -5.44 -2.65
CA TRP A 104 -3.75 -6.71 -2.66
C TRP A 104 -3.13 -7.05 -1.30
N GLY A 105 -2.63 -6.05 -0.57
CA GLY A 105 -2.13 -6.26 0.78
C GLY A 105 -3.19 -6.75 1.77
N TYR A 106 -4.42 -6.21 1.71
CA TYR A 106 -5.54 -6.75 2.49
C TYR A 106 -5.94 -8.15 2.04
N GLU A 107 -5.96 -8.41 0.74
CA GLU A 107 -6.28 -9.74 0.21
C GLU A 107 -5.31 -10.80 0.71
N VAL A 108 -4.00 -10.54 0.69
CA VAL A 108 -2.98 -11.44 1.24
C VAL A 108 -3.22 -11.69 2.72
N ALA A 109 -3.47 -10.63 3.48
CA ALA A 109 -3.71 -10.75 4.91
C ALA A 109 -4.92 -11.63 5.24
N GLU A 110 -6.03 -11.45 4.52
CA GLU A 110 -7.26 -12.20 4.75
C GLU A 110 -7.18 -13.64 4.21
N LYS A 111 -6.58 -13.84 3.04
CA LYS A 111 -6.45 -15.16 2.38
C LYS A 111 -5.45 -16.07 3.09
N GLU A 112 -4.31 -15.53 3.54
CA GLU A 112 -3.20 -16.34 4.05
C GLU A 112 -3.07 -16.31 5.58
N PHE A 113 -3.59 -15.26 6.24
CA PHE A 113 -3.40 -15.05 7.68
C PHE A 113 -4.72 -14.78 8.44
N GLY A 114 -5.89 -15.11 7.88
CA GLY A 114 -7.19 -14.72 8.43
C GLY A 114 -7.47 -15.21 9.87
N ASP A 115 -6.85 -16.29 10.31
CA ASP A 115 -6.91 -16.76 11.71
C ASP A 115 -6.01 -15.93 12.65
N LYS A 116 -5.00 -15.24 12.12
CA LYS A 116 -4.02 -14.41 12.86
C LYS A 116 -4.28 -12.91 12.78
N VAL A 117 -5.07 -12.43 11.82
CA VAL A 117 -5.24 -10.98 11.59
C VAL A 117 -6.69 -10.50 11.67
N PHE A 118 -6.83 -9.21 11.94
CA PHE A 118 -8.07 -8.45 11.74
C PHE A 118 -7.76 -7.21 10.91
N THR A 119 -8.43 -7.04 9.78
CA THR A 119 -8.11 -5.97 8.82
C THR A 119 -9.10 -4.81 8.90
N TRP A 120 -8.65 -3.61 8.54
CA TRP A 120 -9.55 -2.48 8.36
C TRP A 120 -10.49 -2.65 7.17
N ALA A 121 -10.19 -3.54 6.21
CA ALA A 121 -11.13 -3.90 5.17
C ALA A 121 -12.30 -4.73 5.72
N GLN A 122 -12.05 -5.64 6.67
CA GLN A 122 -13.10 -6.31 7.44
C GLN A 122 -13.90 -5.30 8.27
N TYR A 123 -13.21 -4.40 8.98
CA TYR A 123 -13.85 -3.33 9.75
C TYR A 123 -14.80 -2.49 8.88
N ASP A 124 -14.32 -2.00 7.72
CA ASP A 124 -15.11 -1.18 6.80
C ASP A 124 -16.38 -1.93 6.33
N ARG A 125 -16.28 -3.24 6.07
CA ARG A 125 -17.44 -4.08 5.71
C ARG A 125 -18.45 -4.24 6.86
N ILE A 126 -17.97 -4.43 8.09
CA ILE A 126 -18.84 -4.51 9.28
C ILE A 126 -19.53 -3.18 9.54
N VAL A 127 -18.84 -2.05 9.35
CA VAL A 127 -19.46 -0.72 9.46
C VAL A 127 -20.61 -0.56 8.46
N GLU A 128 -20.42 -1.02 7.23
CA GLU A 128 -21.43 -0.93 6.17
C GLU A 128 -22.65 -1.82 6.45
N GLN A 129 -22.44 -3.01 7.01
CA GLN A 129 -23.50 -3.99 7.28
C GLN A 129 -24.22 -3.75 8.61
N ASP A 130 -23.47 -3.53 9.69
CA ASP A 130 -23.95 -3.61 11.07
C ASP A 130 -23.68 -2.32 11.88
N GLY A 131 -23.02 -1.33 11.27
CA GLY A 131 -22.71 -0.06 11.90
C GLY A 131 -21.41 -0.03 12.72
N LYS A 132 -21.04 1.16 13.19
CA LYS A 132 -19.74 1.41 13.84
C LYS A 132 -19.57 0.69 15.17
N ASP A 133 -20.64 0.56 15.96
CA ASP A 133 -20.54 -0.08 17.27
C ASP A 133 -20.23 -1.58 17.15
N ALA A 134 -20.82 -2.24 16.15
CA ALA A 134 -20.51 -3.64 15.83
C ALA A 134 -19.04 -3.79 15.38
N ALA A 135 -18.56 -2.90 14.52
CA ALA A 135 -17.18 -2.91 14.04
C ALA A 135 -16.15 -2.67 15.16
N ASN A 136 -16.42 -1.71 16.06
CA ASN A 136 -15.58 -1.44 17.24
C ASN A 136 -15.51 -2.65 18.18
N LYS A 137 -16.66 -3.31 18.41
CA LYS A 137 -16.73 -4.53 19.21
C LYS A 137 -15.92 -5.66 18.59
N ALA A 138 -16.09 -5.91 17.29
CA ALA A 138 -15.36 -6.95 16.56
C ALA A 138 -13.85 -6.71 16.59
N GLN A 139 -13.40 -5.46 16.45
CA GLN A 139 -11.99 -5.11 16.58
C GLN A 139 -11.46 -5.39 17.99
N SER A 140 -12.18 -4.96 19.03
CA SER A 140 -11.78 -5.15 20.43
C SER A 140 -11.67 -6.64 20.79
N GLU A 141 -12.62 -7.47 20.32
CA GLU A 141 -12.60 -8.91 20.50
C GLU A 141 -11.42 -9.57 19.77
N ALA A 142 -11.11 -9.13 18.56
CA ALA A 142 -9.96 -9.62 17.81
C ALA A 142 -8.61 -9.28 18.50
N GLU A 143 -8.48 -8.07 19.03
CA GLU A 143 -7.30 -7.64 19.79
C GLU A 143 -7.15 -8.47 21.09
N ALA A 144 -8.24 -8.71 21.81
CA ALA A 144 -8.25 -9.57 22.99
C ALA A 144 -7.88 -11.03 22.68
N ALA A 145 -8.24 -11.51 21.49
CA ALA A 145 -7.85 -12.84 20.98
C ALA A 145 -6.40 -12.87 20.45
N GLY A 146 -5.65 -11.77 20.53
CA GLY A 146 -4.24 -11.69 20.11
C GLY A 146 -4.05 -11.56 18.60
N LYS A 147 -5.11 -11.28 17.83
CA LYS A 147 -5.00 -11.05 16.39
C LYS A 147 -4.25 -9.76 16.10
N LYS A 148 -3.44 -9.76 15.04
CA LYS A 148 -2.70 -8.57 14.59
C LYS A 148 -3.62 -7.66 13.81
N SER A 149 -3.63 -6.38 14.16
CA SER A 149 -4.44 -5.37 13.45
C SER A 149 -3.72 -4.95 12.17
N LEU A 150 -4.41 -5.02 11.04
CA LEU A 150 -3.92 -4.46 9.78
C LEU A 150 -4.68 -3.18 9.44
N SER A 151 -3.96 -2.06 9.46
CA SER A 151 -4.52 -0.72 9.25
C SER A 151 -3.93 -0.04 8.02
N LYS A 152 -4.45 1.15 7.68
CA LYS A 152 -3.98 1.97 6.54
C LYS A 152 -3.59 3.38 6.97
N THR A 153 -2.50 3.93 6.42
CA THR A 153 -2.12 5.36 6.52
C THR A 153 -1.37 5.82 5.23
N ALA A 154 -0.70 6.98 5.19
CA ALA A 154 0.02 7.51 4.01
C ALA A 154 1.58 7.39 4.06
N LEU A 155 2.18 6.75 3.02
CA LEU A 155 3.55 6.19 2.78
C LEU A 155 4.29 5.20 3.74
N GLN A 156 4.77 4.06 3.17
CA GLN A 156 5.59 2.91 3.72
C GLN A 156 4.97 1.91 4.74
N ILE A 157 5.14 0.59 4.55
CA ILE A 157 4.66 -0.40 5.55
C ILE A 157 5.38 -0.21 6.88
N PHE A 158 4.61 0.04 7.94
CA PHE A 158 5.11 0.10 9.31
C PHE A 158 4.60 -1.07 10.13
N SER A 159 5.48 -1.68 10.93
CA SER A 159 5.07 -2.57 12.02
C SER A 159 5.21 -1.87 13.37
N PHE A 160 4.11 -1.71 14.12
CA PHE A 160 4.09 -1.00 15.40
C PHE A 160 4.25 -1.92 16.63
N ASN A 161 4.67 -1.29 17.71
CA ASN A 161 5.44 -1.87 18.81
C ASN A 161 4.82 -3.00 19.64
N LYS A 162 5.72 -3.78 20.26
CA LYS A 162 5.53 -4.74 21.37
C LYS A 162 5.26 -3.93 22.65
N SER A 163 4.23 -4.27 23.42
CA SER A 163 4.14 -3.90 24.84
C SER A 163 4.37 -5.13 25.68
#